data_AF-E1X3J4-F1
#
_entry.id   AF-E1X3J4-F1
#
_cell.length_a   1.000
_cell.length_b   1.000
_cell.length_c   1.000
_cell.angle_alpha   90.00
_cell.angle_beta   90.00
_cell.angle_gamma   90.00
#
_symmetry.space_group_name_H-M   'P 1'
#
loop_
_entity.id
_entity.type
_entity.pdbx_description
1 polymer ?
#
loop_
_entity_poly.entity_id
_entity_poly.type
_entity_poly.pdbx_seq_one_letter_code
_entity_poly.pdbx_strand_id
1 'polypeptide(L)'
;MTRCVNLYRYLPTHFTLLKDISMKTLLMITLLTLTSFNISARNPNPRHKLTITMNNYILQQKIGQEVERAVNKFYPFFNYVIGCPTGNINQYPCPHDKAFKRLENLLVIHPDLHSASNEYLSWIMVQGMASMVMHKRYQLDKYPRVRVVEVEQLIMLTAQRFWNELNPPMSRGLDLYRTSRDNIAFNLDLSVLAFTRAYNQNPKVNFFNKVALRATRYEGIYLSVSDIIDNDQFTEKEKEVARDILVDFENAL
;
A
#
# COMPACT_ATOMS: atom_id res chain seq x y z
N MET A 1 13.05 -47.93 52.95
CA MET A 1 12.36 -46.63 53.11
C MET A 1 12.52 -45.94 51.75
N THR A 2 11.49 -45.64 50.95
CA THR A 2 10.19 -45.03 51.25
C THR A 2 9.22 -45.39 50.11
N ARG A 3 7.93 -45.52 50.46
CA ARG A 3 6.80 -45.91 49.59
C ARG A 3 6.33 -44.78 48.66
N CYS A 4 5.46 -45.20 47.74
CA CYS A 4 4.26 -44.51 47.19
C CYS A 4 4.39 -44.04 45.73
N VAL A 5 3.40 -44.15 44.84
CA VAL A 5 2.02 -44.70 44.85
C VAL A 5 1.56 -44.74 43.38
N ASN A 6 0.65 -45.68 43.07
CA ASN A 6 -0.14 -45.77 41.84
C ASN A 6 -0.81 -44.44 41.44
N LEU A 7 -0.96 -44.17 40.14
CA LEU A 7 -2.24 -43.89 39.46
C LEU A 7 -1.93 -43.45 38.01
N TYR A 8 -2.37 -44.22 37.01
CA TYR A 8 -3.40 -43.80 36.07
C TYR A 8 -3.66 -44.94 35.07
N ARG A 9 -4.84 -45.56 35.24
CA ARG A 9 -5.57 -46.28 34.19
C ARG A 9 -6.02 -45.29 33.11
N TYR A 10 -6.31 -45.87 31.94
CA TYR A 10 -7.03 -45.35 30.77
C TYR A 10 -6.21 -44.70 29.67
N LEU A 11 -5.88 -45.51 28.65
CA LEU A 11 -5.94 -45.09 27.25
C LEU A 11 -6.54 -46.25 26.44
N PRO A 12 -7.56 -45.98 25.60
CA PRO A 12 -8.28 -47.00 24.87
C PRO A 12 -7.47 -47.51 23.68
N THR A 13 -7.65 -48.80 23.42
CA THR A 13 -7.39 -49.47 22.15
C THR A 13 -8.11 -48.74 20.99
N HIS A 14 -7.38 -47.95 20.22
CA HIS A 14 -7.74 -47.61 18.84
C HIS A 14 -6.46 -47.45 18.01
N PHE A 15 -5.87 -48.58 17.63
CA PHE A 15 -4.74 -48.63 16.71
C PHE A 15 -5.01 -49.63 15.58
N THR A 16 -6.13 -49.49 14.89
CA THR A 16 -6.44 -50.23 13.65
C THR A 16 -7.40 -49.43 12.79
N LEU A 17 -6.94 -48.33 12.19
CA LEU A 17 -7.71 -47.66 11.14
C LEU A 17 -6.79 -46.89 10.19
N LEU A 18 -5.73 -47.54 9.72
CA LEU A 18 -4.81 -47.00 8.71
C LEU A 18 -4.05 -48.12 7.99
N LYS A 19 -4.73 -49.25 7.70
CA LYS A 19 -4.10 -50.43 7.08
C LYS A 19 -4.45 -50.69 5.62
N ASP A 20 -5.22 -49.81 4.96
CA ASP A 20 -5.55 -49.98 3.53
C ASP A 20 -5.66 -48.64 2.79
N ILE A 21 -4.68 -47.75 2.97
CA ILE A 21 -4.42 -46.72 1.95
C ILE A 21 -3.43 -47.35 0.99
N SER A 22 -3.93 -47.81 -0.18
CA SER A 22 -3.06 -48.40 -1.20
C SER A 22 -1.91 -47.43 -1.52
N MET A 23 -0.71 -47.95 -1.78
CA MET A 23 0.46 -47.14 -2.13
C MET A 23 0.16 -46.17 -3.29
N LYS A 24 -0.77 -46.52 -4.18
CA LYS A 24 -1.26 -45.66 -5.27
C LYS A 24 -2.10 -44.47 -4.79
N THR A 25 -2.90 -44.67 -3.73
CA THR A 25 -3.73 -43.61 -3.13
C THR A 25 -2.85 -42.62 -2.36
N LEU A 26 -1.83 -43.11 -1.65
CA LEU A 26 -0.84 -42.26 -1.01
C LEU A 26 -0.03 -41.48 -2.06
N LEU A 27 0.40 -42.16 -3.15
CA LEU A 27 1.11 -41.52 -4.26
C LEU A 27 0.26 -40.44 -4.94
N MET A 28 -1.03 -40.71 -5.18
CA MET A 28 -2.00 -39.75 -5.75
C MET A 28 -2.23 -38.56 -4.82
N ILE A 29 -2.36 -38.77 -3.50
CA ILE A 29 -2.50 -37.67 -2.53
C ILE A 29 -1.21 -36.85 -2.47
N THR A 30 -0.02 -37.47 -2.50
CA THR A 30 1.26 -36.74 -2.61
C THR A 30 1.41 -36.00 -3.94
N LEU A 31 0.96 -36.56 -5.07
CA LEU A 31 0.99 -35.88 -6.37
C LEU A 31 0.00 -34.71 -6.42
N LEU A 32 -1.22 -34.87 -5.88
CA LEU A 32 -2.23 -33.80 -5.77
C LEU A 32 -1.78 -32.68 -4.83
N THR A 33 -1.10 -33.03 -3.72
CA THR A 33 -0.52 -32.04 -2.79
C THR A 33 0.73 -31.37 -3.38
N LEU A 34 1.56 -32.09 -4.14
CA LEU A 34 2.70 -31.49 -4.85
C LEU A 34 2.27 -30.61 -6.03
N THR A 35 1.10 -30.81 -6.63
CA THR A 35 0.54 -29.88 -7.63
C THR A 35 -0.17 -28.67 -7.04
N SER A 36 -0.51 -28.69 -5.75
CA SER A 36 -1.13 -27.55 -5.05
C SER A 36 -0.13 -26.67 -4.31
N PHE A 37 1.14 -27.07 -4.21
CA PHE A 37 2.24 -26.24 -3.74
C PHE A 37 3.31 -26.09 -4.81
N ASN A 38 3.56 -24.84 -5.22
CA ASN A 38 4.61 -24.39 -6.15
C ASN A 38 4.25 -24.33 -7.64
N ILE A 39 3.33 -23.44 -7.97
CA ILE A 39 3.65 -22.45 -9.02
C ILE A 39 3.55 -21.05 -8.39
N SER A 40 4.36 -20.81 -7.34
CA SER A 40 5.07 -19.54 -7.30
C SER A 40 6.24 -19.69 -8.27
N ALA A 41 5.93 -19.76 -9.56
CA ALA A 41 6.95 -19.49 -10.56
C ALA A 41 7.43 -18.08 -10.22
N ARG A 42 8.67 -17.98 -9.72
CA ARG A 42 9.45 -16.75 -9.72
C ARG A 42 9.58 -16.34 -11.18
N ASN A 43 8.53 -15.75 -11.74
CA ASN A 43 8.61 -15.02 -12.97
C ASN A 43 9.21 -13.67 -12.59
N PRO A 44 10.48 -13.39 -12.96
CA PRO A 44 11.15 -12.14 -12.61
C PRO A 44 10.55 -10.96 -13.37
N ASN A 45 9.57 -11.18 -14.26
CA ASN A 45 8.85 -10.10 -14.92
C ASN A 45 8.25 -9.19 -13.85
N PRO A 46 8.75 -7.96 -13.72
CA PRO A 46 8.40 -7.14 -12.58
C PRO A 46 6.96 -6.59 -12.74
N ARG A 47 6.37 -6.65 -13.96
CA ARG A 47 4.91 -6.49 -14.14
C ARG A 47 4.10 -7.62 -13.50
N HIS A 48 4.57 -8.86 -13.57
CA HIS A 48 3.89 -9.99 -12.92
C HIS A 48 3.84 -9.81 -11.40
N LYS A 49 4.93 -9.28 -10.82
CA LYS A 49 4.97 -8.94 -9.40
C LYS A 49 3.91 -7.90 -9.03
N LEU A 50 3.79 -6.82 -9.80
CA LEU A 50 2.73 -5.82 -9.56
C LEU A 50 1.33 -6.45 -9.65
N THR A 51 1.10 -7.36 -10.61
CA THR A 51 -0.17 -8.09 -10.71
C THR A 51 -0.47 -8.95 -9.50
N ILE A 52 0.53 -9.67 -9.00
CA ILE A 52 0.42 -10.44 -7.75
C ILE A 52 0.10 -9.50 -6.58
N THR A 53 0.82 -8.38 -6.47
CA THR A 53 0.59 -7.38 -5.41
C THR A 53 -0.83 -6.85 -5.44
N MET A 54 -1.34 -6.47 -6.61
CA MET A 54 -2.72 -5.98 -6.75
C MET A 54 -3.74 -7.04 -6.30
N ASN A 55 -3.63 -8.26 -6.84
CA ASN A 55 -4.62 -9.31 -6.62
C ASN A 55 -4.60 -9.85 -5.18
N ASN A 56 -3.41 -10.00 -4.59
CA ASN A 56 -3.27 -10.65 -3.29
C ASN A 56 -3.29 -9.67 -2.11
N TYR A 57 -2.91 -8.41 -2.33
CA TYR A 57 -2.75 -7.45 -1.22
C TYR A 57 -3.60 -6.21 -1.33
N ILE A 58 -4.15 -5.86 -2.49
CA ILE A 58 -5.01 -4.68 -2.62
C ILE A 58 -6.46 -5.12 -2.66
N LEU A 59 -6.79 -6.05 -3.55
CA LEU A 59 -8.15 -6.50 -3.76
C LEU A 59 -8.71 -7.38 -2.64
N GLN A 60 -7.91 -7.78 -1.64
CA GLN A 60 -8.43 -8.53 -0.49
C GLN A 60 -8.93 -7.62 0.64
N GLN A 61 -8.60 -6.33 0.60
CA GLN A 61 -8.79 -5.36 1.65
C GLN A 61 -9.96 -4.46 1.27
N LYS A 62 -10.80 -4.11 2.24
CA LYS A 62 -11.99 -3.30 1.97
C LYS A 62 -11.58 -1.93 1.45
N ILE A 63 -10.61 -1.27 2.10
CA ILE A 63 -10.09 0.03 1.65
C ILE A 63 -9.45 -0.09 0.26
N GLY A 64 -8.72 -1.19 -0.01
CA GLY A 64 -8.10 -1.41 -1.31
C GLY A 64 -9.13 -1.55 -2.44
N GLN A 65 -10.19 -2.31 -2.23
CA GLN A 65 -11.31 -2.45 -3.17
C GLN A 65 -12.09 -1.14 -3.37
N GLU A 66 -12.28 -0.35 -2.31
CA GLU A 66 -12.96 0.95 -2.41
C GLU A 66 -12.16 1.95 -3.24
N VAL A 67 -10.84 2.03 -3.01
CA VAL A 67 -9.94 2.89 -3.80
C VAL A 67 -9.91 2.42 -5.26
N GLU A 68 -9.78 1.12 -5.51
CA GLU A 68 -9.77 0.56 -6.86
C GLU A 68 -11.07 0.88 -7.62
N ARG A 69 -12.22 0.70 -6.96
CA ARG A 69 -13.53 1.06 -7.54
C ARG A 69 -13.61 2.53 -7.88
N ALA A 70 -13.11 3.40 -6.99
CA ALA A 70 -13.09 4.84 -7.23
C ALA A 70 -12.15 5.21 -8.39
N VAL A 71 -10.97 4.58 -8.49
CA VAL A 71 -10.06 4.76 -9.62
C VAL A 71 -10.74 4.36 -10.92
N ASN A 72 -11.33 3.16 -11.00
CA ASN A 72 -12.00 2.66 -12.20
C ASN A 72 -13.18 3.53 -12.63
N LYS A 73 -13.89 4.14 -11.67
CA LYS A 73 -14.95 5.11 -11.96
C LYS A 73 -14.41 6.34 -12.68
N PHE A 74 -13.25 6.83 -12.26
CA PHE A 74 -12.65 8.05 -12.80
C PHE A 74 -11.78 7.81 -14.05
N TYR A 75 -11.23 6.61 -14.18
CA TYR A 75 -10.26 6.21 -15.18
C TYR A 75 -10.60 4.80 -15.68
N PRO A 76 -11.60 4.69 -16.59
CA PRO A 76 -11.92 3.42 -17.24
C PRO A 76 -10.64 2.85 -17.90
N PHE A 77 -10.41 1.56 -17.72
CA PHE A 77 -9.19 0.87 -18.19
C PHE A 77 -7.90 1.29 -17.49
N PHE A 78 -7.97 1.64 -16.20
CA PHE A 78 -6.80 1.86 -15.36
C PHE A 78 -5.78 0.71 -15.47
N ASN A 79 -4.51 1.07 -15.54
CA ASN A 79 -3.39 0.13 -15.59
C ASN A 79 -2.23 0.60 -14.70
N TYR A 80 -1.34 -0.32 -14.34
CA TYR A 80 -0.09 -0.02 -13.65
C TYR A 80 1.09 -0.73 -14.31
N VAL A 81 2.23 -0.04 -14.40
CA VAL A 81 3.46 -0.57 -15.02
C VAL A 81 4.68 -0.15 -14.24
N ILE A 82 5.81 -0.79 -14.55
CA ILE A 82 7.12 -0.36 -14.09
C ILE A 82 7.76 0.54 -15.13
N GLY A 83 8.31 1.66 -14.68
CA GLY A 83 9.01 2.62 -15.53
C GLY A 83 9.53 3.80 -14.71
N CYS A 84 10.37 4.65 -15.32
CA CYS A 84 10.81 5.85 -14.62
C CYS A 84 9.63 6.81 -14.43
N PRO A 85 9.39 7.31 -13.20
CA PRO A 85 8.38 8.33 -12.95
C PRO A 85 8.82 9.69 -13.50
N THR A 86 10.10 9.92 -13.75
CA THR A 86 10.63 11.13 -14.37
C THR A 86 11.64 10.74 -15.45
N GLY A 87 11.56 11.39 -16.60
CA GLY A 87 12.45 11.10 -17.74
C GLY A 87 12.13 9.80 -18.49
N ASN A 88 13.05 9.43 -19.38
CA ASN A 88 12.97 8.25 -20.24
C ASN A 88 13.94 7.18 -19.73
N ILE A 89 13.42 5.98 -19.45
CA ILE A 89 14.19 4.83 -18.92
C ILE A 89 15.37 4.43 -19.82
N ASN A 90 15.31 4.76 -21.11
CA ASN A 90 16.33 4.42 -22.10
C ASN A 90 17.38 5.52 -22.30
N GLN A 91 17.13 6.76 -21.83
CA GLN A 91 17.98 7.92 -22.15
C GLN A 91 18.61 8.59 -20.92
N TYR A 92 18.00 8.46 -19.73
CA TYR A 92 18.53 9.04 -18.49
C TYR A 92 18.29 8.09 -17.31
N PRO A 93 19.19 8.04 -16.30
CA PRO A 93 18.91 7.29 -15.08
C PRO A 93 17.64 7.83 -14.43
N CYS A 94 16.74 6.93 -13.97
CA CYS A 94 15.54 7.36 -13.29
C CYS A 94 15.93 8.26 -12.11
N PRO A 95 15.47 9.52 -12.05
CA PRO A 95 15.69 10.34 -10.88
C PRO A 95 15.02 9.69 -9.67
N HIS A 96 15.76 9.52 -8.57
CA HIS A 96 15.27 8.88 -7.33
C HIS A 96 14.26 9.74 -6.55
N ASP A 97 13.64 10.74 -7.20
CA ASP A 97 12.83 11.75 -6.53
C ASP A 97 11.42 11.26 -6.24
N LYS A 98 10.92 10.25 -6.98
CA LYS A 98 9.51 9.80 -6.91
C LYS A 98 9.38 8.28 -6.90
N ALA A 99 8.51 7.79 -6.03
CA ALA A 99 8.14 6.37 -5.97
C ALA A 99 7.26 5.95 -7.16
N PHE A 100 6.38 6.85 -7.59
CA PHE A 100 5.46 6.62 -8.70
C PHE A 100 5.16 7.92 -9.43
N LYS A 101 4.65 7.80 -10.66
CA LYS A 101 4.03 8.89 -11.40
C LYS A 101 2.65 8.46 -11.90
N ARG A 102 1.73 9.40 -11.80
CA ARG A 102 0.39 9.27 -12.36
C ARG A 102 0.34 9.89 -13.75
N LEU A 103 -0.14 9.11 -14.70
CA LEU A 103 -0.57 9.54 -16.03
C LEU A 103 -2.08 9.28 -16.14
N GLU A 104 -2.70 9.69 -17.24
CA GLU A 104 -4.16 9.73 -17.39
C GLU A 104 -4.86 8.46 -16.88
N ASN A 105 -4.57 7.28 -17.44
CA ASN A 105 -5.11 5.99 -16.98
C ASN A 105 -4.03 5.03 -16.49
N LEU A 106 -2.86 5.55 -16.10
CA LEU A 106 -1.68 4.73 -15.86
C LEU A 106 -0.92 5.18 -14.62
N LEU A 107 -0.69 4.25 -13.69
CA LEU A 107 0.23 4.41 -12.58
C LEU A 107 1.59 3.79 -12.93
N VAL A 108 2.62 4.62 -13.04
CA VAL A 108 4.00 4.20 -13.33
C VAL A 108 4.76 4.08 -12.01
N ILE A 109 5.23 2.90 -11.68
CA ILE A 109 5.99 2.60 -10.47
C ILE A 109 7.49 2.60 -10.78
N HIS A 110 8.29 3.25 -9.93
CA HIS A 110 9.74 3.34 -10.09
C HIS A 110 10.40 1.95 -10.19
N PRO A 111 11.36 1.72 -11.10
CA PRO A 111 11.95 0.40 -11.30
C PRO A 111 12.60 -0.19 -10.05
N ASP A 112 13.32 0.62 -9.26
CA ASP A 112 13.92 0.14 -8.00
C ASP A 112 12.92 -0.49 -7.03
N LEU A 113 11.65 -0.08 -7.05
CA LEU A 113 10.60 -0.69 -6.23
C LEU A 113 10.26 -2.13 -6.65
N HIS A 114 10.77 -2.62 -7.78
CA HIS A 114 10.66 -4.03 -8.16
C HIS A 114 11.26 -4.99 -7.12
N SER A 115 12.26 -4.55 -6.33
CA SER A 115 12.96 -5.37 -5.34
C SER A 115 12.29 -5.30 -3.97
N ALA A 116 11.34 -4.37 -3.79
CA ALA A 116 10.55 -4.25 -2.59
C ALA A 116 9.68 -5.49 -2.35
N SER A 117 9.43 -5.85 -1.10
CA SER A 117 8.37 -6.79 -0.70
C SER A 117 6.99 -6.37 -1.24
N ASN A 118 6.08 -7.34 -1.36
CA ASN A 118 4.76 -7.10 -1.91
C ASN A 118 3.90 -6.20 -1.01
N GLU A 119 4.09 -6.26 0.31
CA GLU A 119 3.37 -5.43 1.29
C GLU A 119 3.69 -3.95 1.11
N TYR A 120 4.97 -3.64 0.93
CA TYR A 120 5.39 -2.26 0.71
C TYR A 120 4.96 -1.76 -0.67
N LEU A 121 5.07 -2.63 -1.66
CA LEU A 121 4.64 -2.32 -3.02
C LEU A 121 3.12 -2.06 -3.06
N SER A 122 2.32 -2.80 -2.29
CA SER A 122 0.88 -2.55 -2.19
C SER A 122 0.58 -1.22 -1.51
N TRP A 123 1.33 -0.85 -0.46
CA TRP A 123 1.23 0.48 0.15
C TRP A 123 1.46 1.60 -0.87
N ILE A 124 2.56 1.52 -1.63
CA ILE A 124 2.89 2.52 -2.66
C ILE A 124 1.80 2.57 -3.74
N MET A 125 1.29 1.43 -4.17
CA MET A 125 0.21 1.36 -5.15
C MET A 125 -1.09 2.00 -4.62
N VAL A 126 -1.51 1.70 -3.39
CA VAL A 126 -2.71 2.30 -2.78
C VAL A 126 -2.54 3.80 -2.60
N GLN A 127 -1.37 4.25 -2.15
CA GLN A 127 -1.05 5.68 -2.06
C GLN A 127 -1.16 6.37 -3.43
N GLY A 128 -0.60 5.74 -4.48
CA GLY A 128 -0.68 6.25 -5.84
C GLY A 128 -2.09 6.31 -6.39
N MET A 129 -2.87 5.24 -6.21
CA MET A 129 -4.28 5.15 -6.59
C MET A 129 -5.14 6.19 -5.87
N ALA A 130 -5.00 6.31 -4.55
CA ALA A 130 -5.68 7.33 -3.75
C ALA A 130 -5.34 8.75 -4.23
N SER A 131 -4.08 9.01 -4.56
CA SER A 131 -3.68 10.28 -5.18
C SER A 131 -4.38 10.52 -6.51
N MET A 132 -4.57 9.50 -7.36
CA MET A 132 -5.36 9.64 -8.60
C MET A 132 -6.81 10.01 -8.31
N VAL A 133 -7.44 9.32 -7.36
CA VAL A 133 -8.82 9.54 -6.96
C VAL A 133 -9.02 10.98 -6.50
N MET A 134 -8.20 11.46 -5.55
CA MET A 134 -8.34 12.80 -5.00
C MET A 134 -8.12 13.89 -6.06
N HIS A 135 -7.12 13.72 -6.94
CA HIS A 135 -6.89 14.66 -8.03
C HIS A 135 -8.09 14.79 -8.98
N LYS A 136 -8.73 13.66 -9.33
CA LYS A 136 -9.89 13.70 -10.21
C LYS A 136 -11.14 14.21 -9.49
N ARG A 137 -11.39 13.75 -8.25
CA ARG A 137 -12.55 14.13 -7.43
C ARG A 137 -12.61 15.64 -7.24
N TYR A 138 -11.50 16.28 -6.88
CA TYR A 138 -11.44 17.73 -6.63
C TYR A 138 -11.02 18.54 -7.87
N GLN A 139 -10.87 17.90 -9.03
CA GLN A 139 -10.50 18.58 -10.28
C GLN A 139 -9.24 19.45 -10.14
N LEU A 140 -8.19 18.96 -9.48
CA LEU A 140 -6.98 19.73 -9.12
C LEU A 140 -6.13 20.18 -10.33
N ASP A 141 -6.45 19.70 -11.53
CA ASP A 141 -5.88 20.21 -12.79
C ASP A 141 -6.59 21.47 -13.27
N LYS A 142 -7.90 21.59 -12.99
CA LYS A 142 -8.71 22.79 -13.27
C LYS A 142 -8.49 23.88 -12.23
N TYR A 143 -8.32 23.48 -10.97
CA TYR A 143 -8.11 24.38 -9.85
C TYR A 143 -6.75 24.09 -9.19
N PRO A 144 -5.62 24.43 -9.82
CA PRO A 144 -4.30 24.11 -9.29
C PRO A 144 -3.97 24.85 -7.98
N ARG A 145 -4.63 25.99 -7.71
CA ARG A 145 -4.46 26.76 -6.47
C ARG A 145 -5.07 26.11 -5.23
N VAL A 146 -5.94 25.10 -5.40
CA VAL A 146 -6.51 24.32 -4.28
C VAL A 146 -5.76 23.01 -4.02
N ARG A 147 -4.51 22.89 -4.49
CA ARG A 147 -3.59 21.81 -4.10
C ARG A 147 -3.08 22.10 -2.69
N VAL A 148 -3.83 21.63 -1.71
CA VAL A 148 -3.65 21.92 -0.28
C VAL A 148 -3.10 20.73 0.51
N VAL A 149 -2.58 21.00 1.70
CA VAL A 149 -1.97 19.98 2.57
C VAL A 149 -2.96 18.89 3.00
N GLU A 150 -4.24 19.22 3.15
CA GLU A 150 -5.31 18.29 3.54
C GLU A 150 -5.51 17.19 2.51
N VAL A 151 -5.30 17.47 1.22
CA VAL A 151 -5.33 16.44 0.16
C VAL A 151 -4.20 15.43 0.38
N GLU A 152 -3.00 15.90 0.70
CA GLU A 152 -1.88 15.00 1.02
C GLU A 152 -2.14 14.21 2.31
N GLN A 153 -2.76 14.83 3.32
CA GLN A 153 -3.17 14.14 4.54
C GLN A 153 -4.21 13.04 4.25
N LEU A 154 -5.23 13.33 3.44
CA LEU A 154 -6.24 12.35 3.01
C LEU A 154 -5.61 11.15 2.27
N ILE A 155 -4.63 11.40 1.39
CA ILE A 155 -3.90 10.35 0.69
C ILE A 155 -3.15 9.45 1.68
N MET A 156 -2.42 10.05 2.65
CA MET A 156 -1.68 9.28 3.66
C MET A 156 -2.61 8.53 4.61
N LEU A 157 -3.72 9.13 5.03
CA LEU A 157 -4.72 8.50 5.90
C LEU A 157 -5.36 7.29 5.21
N THR A 158 -5.68 7.42 3.92
CA THR A 158 -6.23 6.32 3.12
C THR A 158 -5.24 5.15 3.05
N ALA A 159 -3.98 5.43 2.73
CA ALA A 159 -2.93 4.42 2.75
C ALA A 159 -2.81 3.80 4.15
N GLN A 160 -2.79 4.61 5.22
CA GLN A 160 -2.66 4.14 6.60
C GLN A 160 -3.80 3.21 7.03
N ARG A 161 -5.05 3.53 6.66
CA ARG A 161 -6.20 2.65 6.88
C ARG A 161 -6.01 1.30 6.17
N PHE A 162 -5.58 1.33 4.91
CA PHE A 162 -5.26 0.11 4.17
C PHE A 162 -4.18 -0.75 4.87
N TRP A 163 -3.10 -0.15 5.35
CA TRP A 163 -2.06 -0.90 6.08
C TRP A 163 -2.54 -1.48 7.40
N ASN A 164 -3.40 -0.76 8.11
CA ASN A 164 -4.00 -1.26 9.33
C ASN A 164 -4.91 -2.47 9.05
N GLU A 165 -5.67 -2.45 7.95
CA GLU A 165 -6.48 -3.61 7.52
C GLU A 165 -5.63 -4.82 7.13
N LEU A 166 -4.50 -4.57 6.45
CA LEU A 166 -3.56 -5.63 6.10
C LEU A 166 -3.00 -6.34 7.36
N ASN A 167 -2.98 -5.64 8.52
CA ASN A 167 -2.40 -6.09 9.78
C ASN A 167 -1.08 -6.86 9.58
N PRO A 168 -0.12 -6.32 8.82
CA PRO A 168 1.02 -7.10 8.43
C PRO A 168 1.89 -7.35 9.68
N PRO A 169 2.27 -8.61 9.98
CA PRO A 169 3.46 -8.80 10.80
C PRO A 169 4.62 -8.11 10.06
N MET A 170 5.52 -7.39 10.75
CA MET A 170 6.71 -6.83 10.09
C MET A 170 7.40 -7.96 9.31
N SER A 171 7.25 -7.95 8.00
CA SER A 171 7.59 -9.08 7.15
C SER A 171 9.10 -9.23 7.08
N ARG A 172 9.60 -10.46 7.27
CA ARG A 172 11.03 -10.79 7.06
C ARG A 172 11.46 -10.57 5.61
N GLY A 173 10.53 -10.48 4.66
CA GLY A 173 10.78 -10.08 3.27
C GLY A 173 11.27 -8.64 3.10
N LEU A 174 11.30 -7.86 4.20
CA LEU A 174 12.02 -6.58 4.28
C LEU A 174 13.55 -6.75 4.18
N ASP A 175 14.10 -7.96 4.16
CA ASP A 175 15.56 -8.16 4.16
C ASP A 175 16.28 -7.67 2.89
N LEU A 176 15.64 -7.67 1.71
CA LEU A 176 16.25 -7.08 0.50
C LEU A 176 16.39 -5.55 0.60
N TYR A 177 15.57 -4.89 1.43
CA TYR A 177 15.64 -3.45 1.68
C TYR A 177 16.87 -3.06 2.50
N ARG A 178 17.44 -4.00 3.26
CA ARG A 178 18.60 -3.74 4.12
C ARG A 178 19.94 -3.80 3.38
N THR A 179 19.91 -4.07 2.08
CA THR A 179 21.14 -4.31 1.30
C THR A 179 21.86 -3.04 0.84
N SER A 180 21.21 -1.88 0.78
CA SER A 180 21.87 -0.59 0.52
C SER A 180 21.10 0.61 1.10
N ARG A 181 21.81 1.52 1.77
CA ARG A 181 21.26 2.79 2.28
C ARG A 181 20.89 3.78 1.18
N ASP A 182 21.42 3.59 -0.03
CA ASP A 182 21.18 4.46 -1.17
C ASP A 182 19.98 3.99 -2.03
N ASN A 183 19.31 2.91 -1.62
CA ASN A 183 18.14 2.41 -2.33
C ASN A 183 16.90 3.27 -2.04
N ILE A 184 16.23 3.79 -3.08
CA ILE A 184 14.99 4.57 -2.92
C ILE A 184 13.90 3.78 -2.18
N ALA A 185 13.79 2.46 -2.37
CA ALA A 185 12.86 1.62 -1.63
C ALA A 185 13.12 1.64 -0.13
N PHE A 186 14.39 1.66 0.28
CA PHE A 186 14.80 1.77 1.68
C PHE A 186 14.43 3.14 2.27
N ASN A 187 14.74 4.23 1.56
CA ASN A 187 14.42 5.59 2.01
C ASN A 187 12.92 5.85 2.13
N LEU A 188 12.13 5.32 1.20
CA LEU A 188 10.69 5.44 1.23
C LEU A 188 10.09 4.53 2.32
N ASP A 189 10.64 3.35 2.60
CA ASP A 189 10.19 2.50 3.72
C ASP A 189 10.42 3.16 5.07
N LEU A 190 11.59 3.76 5.27
CA LEU A 190 11.85 4.59 6.45
C LEU A 190 10.85 5.74 6.58
N SER A 191 10.44 6.32 5.45
CA SER A 191 9.42 7.36 5.42
C SER A 191 8.06 6.81 5.84
N VAL A 192 7.62 5.68 5.29
CA VAL A 192 6.36 5.01 5.66
C VAL A 192 6.36 4.64 7.14
N LEU A 193 7.43 4.01 7.64
CA LEU A 193 7.58 3.68 9.05
C LEU A 193 7.52 4.93 9.93
N ALA A 194 8.15 6.04 9.53
CA ALA A 194 8.08 7.30 10.26
C ALA A 194 6.65 7.85 10.30
N PHE A 195 5.92 7.79 9.17
CA PHE A 195 4.51 8.20 9.11
C PHE A 195 3.61 7.31 9.97
N THR A 196 3.75 5.98 9.89
CA THR A 196 2.98 5.04 10.71
C THR A 196 3.27 5.22 12.20
N ARG A 197 4.53 5.42 12.59
CA ARG A 197 4.89 5.75 13.98
C ARG A 197 4.24 7.04 14.43
N ALA A 198 4.32 8.10 13.63
CA ALA A 198 3.71 9.38 13.96
C ALA A 198 2.17 9.27 14.04
N TYR A 199 1.54 8.48 13.19
CA TYR A 199 0.10 8.23 13.21
C TYR A 199 -0.35 7.47 14.46
N ASN A 200 0.44 6.49 14.89
CA ASN A 200 0.13 5.69 16.09
C ASN A 200 0.51 6.40 17.40
N GLN A 201 1.25 7.50 17.34
CA GLN A 201 1.60 8.32 18.49
C GLN A 201 0.48 9.33 18.80
N ASN A 202 0.23 9.51 20.10
CA ASN A 202 -0.51 10.66 20.59
C ASN A 202 0.48 11.78 20.99
N PRO A 203 0.18 13.05 20.72
CA PRO A 203 -1.00 13.57 19.99
C PRO A 203 -0.89 13.43 18.45
N LYS A 204 -2.04 13.24 17.78
CA LYS A 204 -2.16 13.11 16.30
C LYS A 204 -1.56 14.28 15.51
N VAL A 205 -1.43 15.47 16.14
CA VAL A 205 -0.74 16.64 15.57
C VAL A 205 0.67 16.33 15.07
N ASN A 206 1.37 15.37 15.68
CA ASN A 206 2.70 14.95 15.23
C ASN A 206 2.68 14.36 13.82
N PHE A 207 1.66 13.57 13.49
CA PHE A 207 1.47 13.02 12.15
C PHE A 207 1.19 14.14 11.15
N PHE A 208 0.25 15.05 11.45
CA PHE A 208 -0.08 16.16 10.55
C PHE A 208 1.10 17.08 10.28
N ASN A 209 1.91 17.37 11.30
CA ASN A 209 3.15 18.13 11.14
C ASN A 209 4.14 17.44 10.20
N LYS A 210 4.26 16.10 10.28
CA LYS A 210 5.12 15.34 9.34
C LYS A 210 4.59 15.39 7.92
N VAL A 211 3.27 15.33 7.73
CA VAL A 211 2.67 15.43 6.38
C VAL A 211 2.85 16.85 5.82
N ALA A 212 2.61 17.89 6.62
CA ALA A 212 2.82 19.27 6.21
C ALA A 212 4.27 19.54 5.79
N LEU A 213 5.25 19.06 6.57
CA LEU A 213 6.67 19.17 6.21
C LEU A 213 7.04 18.42 4.93
N ARG A 214 6.32 17.35 4.58
CA ARG A 214 6.51 16.65 3.30
C ARG A 214 5.89 17.44 2.15
N ALA A 215 4.70 18.00 2.35
CA ALA A 215 4.02 18.82 1.37
C ALA A 215 4.84 20.05 0.98
N THR A 216 5.45 20.75 1.95
CA THR A 216 6.31 21.92 1.67
C THR A 216 7.57 21.58 0.87
N ARG A 217 8.08 20.36 0.98
CA ARG A 217 9.23 19.86 0.20
C ARG A 217 8.85 19.44 -1.22
N TYR A 218 7.57 19.22 -1.49
CA TYR A 218 7.09 18.79 -2.80
C TYR A 218 6.53 20.01 -3.54
N GLU A 219 7.08 20.30 -4.72
CA GLU A 219 6.79 21.51 -5.48
C GLU A 219 5.29 21.74 -5.69
N GLY A 220 4.75 22.80 -5.09
CA GLY A 220 3.41 23.32 -5.40
C GLY A 220 2.33 23.23 -4.32
N ILE A 221 2.59 22.66 -3.14
CA ILE A 221 1.59 22.51 -2.05
C ILE A 221 2.01 23.35 -0.84
N TYR A 222 1.31 24.46 -0.59
CA TYR A 222 1.76 25.45 0.41
C TYR A 222 0.66 26.02 1.33
N LEU A 223 -0.62 25.69 1.09
CA LEU A 223 -1.76 26.29 1.81
C LEU A 223 -2.62 25.23 2.48
N SER A 224 -3.26 25.60 3.58
CA SER A 224 -4.37 24.85 4.18
C SER A 224 -5.69 25.19 3.48
N VAL A 225 -6.71 24.35 3.68
CA VAL A 225 -8.06 24.63 3.21
C VAL A 225 -8.62 25.91 3.84
N SER A 226 -8.36 26.12 5.13
CA SER A 226 -8.81 27.32 5.85
C SER A 226 -8.24 28.60 5.23
N ASP A 227 -6.97 28.60 4.86
CA ASP A 227 -6.32 29.75 4.20
C ASP A 227 -6.99 30.13 2.87
N ILE A 228 -7.60 29.16 2.17
CA ILE A 228 -8.32 29.38 0.92
C ILE A 228 -9.73 29.93 1.17
N ILE A 229 -10.44 29.35 2.13
CA ILE A 229 -11.85 29.72 2.42
C ILE A 229 -11.93 31.17 2.89
N ASP A 230 -11.01 31.59 3.76
CA ASP A 230 -11.02 32.90 4.41
C ASP A 230 -10.43 34.02 3.54
N ASN A 231 -9.89 33.69 2.35
CA ASN A 231 -9.18 34.64 1.51
C ASN A 231 -9.97 35.04 0.26
N ASP A 232 -10.22 36.34 0.09
CA ASP A 232 -11.00 36.91 -1.01
C ASP A 232 -10.32 36.83 -2.40
N GLN A 233 -9.04 36.45 -2.45
CA GLN A 233 -8.31 36.25 -3.72
C GLN A 233 -8.65 34.93 -4.42
N PHE A 234 -9.48 34.08 -3.81
CA PHE A 234 -9.96 32.82 -4.38
C PHE A 234 -11.39 32.97 -4.87
N THR A 235 -11.68 32.34 -6.01
CA THR A 235 -13.03 32.33 -6.57
C THR A 235 -13.98 31.51 -5.69
N GLU A 236 -15.28 31.81 -5.73
CA GLU A 236 -16.27 31.03 -4.98
C GLU A 236 -16.25 29.53 -5.33
N LYS A 237 -15.91 29.19 -6.57
CA LYS A 237 -15.74 27.78 -6.98
C LYS A 237 -14.52 27.11 -6.36
N GLU A 238 -13.40 27.82 -6.22
CA GLU A 238 -12.23 27.31 -5.51
C GLU A 238 -12.53 27.14 -4.01
N LYS A 239 -13.24 28.09 -3.40
CA LYS A 239 -13.69 28.00 -2.00
C LYS A 239 -14.67 26.86 -1.78
N GLU A 240 -15.59 26.61 -2.71
CA GLU A 240 -16.50 25.45 -2.67
C GLU A 240 -15.73 24.13 -2.68
N VAL A 241 -14.77 23.96 -3.61
CA VAL A 241 -13.92 22.76 -3.65
C VAL A 241 -13.11 22.60 -2.36
N ALA A 242 -12.59 23.71 -1.81
CA ALA A 242 -11.86 23.69 -0.55
C ALA A 242 -12.77 23.20 0.60
N ARG A 243 -14.02 23.69 0.70
CA ARG A 243 -15.00 23.21 1.70
C ARG A 243 -15.28 21.72 1.56
N ASP A 244 -15.43 21.21 0.33
CA ASP A 244 -15.62 19.77 0.10
C ASP A 244 -14.42 18.94 0.62
N ILE A 245 -13.19 19.43 0.41
CA ILE A 245 -11.97 18.81 0.93
C ILE A 245 -11.98 18.79 2.47
N LEU A 246 -12.37 19.90 3.11
CA LEU A 246 -12.45 19.96 4.58
C LEU A 246 -13.42 18.93 5.14
N VAL A 247 -14.63 18.84 4.56
CA VAL A 247 -15.66 17.89 4.99
C VAL A 247 -15.15 16.45 4.84
N ASP A 248 -14.55 16.11 3.70
CA ASP A 248 -14.00 14.78 3.48
C ASP A 248 -12.83 14.49 4.45
N PHE A 249 -12.01 15.48 4.76
CA PHE A 249 -10.91 15.37 5.71
C PHE A 249 -11.39 15.13 7.14
N GLU A 250 -12.37 15.91 7.62
CA GLU A 250 -12.97 15.73 8.95
C GLU A 250 -13.61 14.36 9.11
N ASN A 251 -14.28 13.86 8.06
CA ASN A 251 -14.84 12.50 8.04
C ASN A 251 -13.76 11.40 8.02
N ALA A 252 -12.52 11.73 7.64
CA ALA A 252 -11.40 10.80 7.56
C ALA A 252 -10.55 10.72 8.84
N LEU A 253 -10.73 11.64 9.79
CA LEU A 253 -10.07 11.62 11.10
C LEU A 253 -10.59 10.50 12.00
#